data_AF-A0A1Q7XC96-F1
#
_entry.id   AF-A0A1Q7XC96-F1
#
_cell.length_a   1.000
_cell.length_b   1.000
_cell.length_c   1.000
_cell.angle_alpha   90.00
_cell.angle_beta   90.00
_cell.angle_gamma   90.00
#
_symmetry.space_group_name_H-M   'P 1'
#
loop_
_entity.id
_entity.type
_entity.pdbx_description
1 polymer ?
#
loop_
_entity_poly.entity_id
_entity_poly.type
_entity_poly.pdbx_seq_one_letter_code
_entity_poly.pdbx_strand_id
1 'polypeptide(L)'
;MTSDHEIKHEIMHILENGPVRSKELVNEVMKIDVSGKTVHRVILDMCESKVIRRIWHSRANIEYESVDPDRDFHHQMISHQLNAIDKRLNNFLNNFNKMIQNDNQIKLSYLNRLITIVSAIKELQNIESILRIFTIYQPDERASHLAQFAKQVENIWKLIHDLIILQPDEIFLKELLMNFKHTAIGEATTI
;
A
#
# COMPACT_ATOMS: atom_id res chain seq x y z
N MET A 1 -23.18 -32.15 -18.29
CA MET A 1 -22.41 -30.98 -18.73
C MET A 1 -22.05 -30.22 -17.48
N THR A 2 -20.77 -30.04 -17.19
CA THR A 2 -20.30 -29.25 -16.05
C THR A 2 -20.85 -27.82 -16.16
N SER A 3 -21.46 -27.31 -15.10
CA SER A 3 -22.11 -26.01 -15.10
C SER A 3 -21.09 -24.87 -14.96
N ASP A 4 -21.42 -23.67 -15.46
CA ASP A 4 -20.59 -22.47 -15.26
C ASP A 4 -20.33 -22.19 -13.76
N HIS A 5 -21.23 -22.61 -12.87
CA HIS A 5 -21.07 -22.49 -11.42
C HIS A 5 -19.94 -23.39 -10.89
N GLU A 6 -19.87 -24.65 -11.34
CA GLU A 6 -18.80 -25.59 -10.94
C GLU A 6 -17.43 -25.11 -11.43
N ILE A 7 -17.36 -24.53 -12.64
CA ILE A 7 -16.13 -23.94 -13.18
C ILE A 7 -15.68 -22.73 -12.35
N LYS A 8 -16.61 -21.83 -11.98
CA LYS A 8 -16.31 -20.67 -11.13
C LYS A 8 -15.81 -21.09 -9.76
N HIS A 9 -16.45 -22.09 -9.16
CA HIS A 9 -16.05 -22.63 -7.87
C HIS A 9 -14.62 -23.20 -7.92
N GLU A 10 -14.31 -24.00 -8.94
CA GLU A 10 -12.98 -24.56 -9.12
C GLU A 10 -11.91 -23.48 -9.34
N ILE A 11 -12.20 -22.47 -10.16
CA ILE A 11 -11.31 -21.32 -10.35
C ILE A 11 -11.04 -20.62 -9.01
N MET A 12 -12.08 -20.36 -8.21
CA MET A 12 -11.91 -19.72 -6.90
C MET A 12 -11.10 -20.61 -5.95
N HIS A 13 -11.39 -21.90 -5.88
CA HIS A 13 -10.68 -22.85 -5.03
C HIS A 13 -9.17 -22.91 -5.37
N ILE A 14 -8.83 -22.91 -6.66
CA ILE A 14 -7.42 -22.84 -7.08
C ILE A 14 -6.79 -21.52 -6.66
N LEU A 15 -7.49 -20.40 -6.86
CA LEU A 15 -7.01 -19.04 -6.56
C LEU A 15 -7.04 -18.67 -5.06
N GLU A 16 -7.66 -19.48 -4.20
CA GLU A 16 -7.54 -19.37 -2.75
C GLU A 16 -6.09 -19.58 -2.29
N ASN A 17 -5.32 -20.39 -3.03
CA ASN A 17 -3.91 -20.66 -2.72
C ASN A 17 -2.95 -19.57 -3.23
N GLY A 18 -3.47 -18.49 -3.81
CA GLY A 18 -2.69 -17.35 -4.32
C GLY A 18 -2.73 -17.19 -5.85
N PRO A 19 -1.94 -16.26 -6.40
CA PRO A 19 -1.94 -15.98 -7.83
C PRO A 19 -1.43 -17.15 -8.68
N VAL A 20 -2.14 -17.45 -9.78
CA VAL A 20 -1.81 -18.57 -10.68
C VAL A 20 -1.64 -18.09 -12.12
N ARG A 21 -0.65 -18.62 -12.83
CA ARG A 21 -0.40 -18.31 -14.25
C ARG A 21 -1.59 -18.71 -15.12
N SER A 22 -1.90 -17.88 -16.13
CA SER A 22 -3.05 -18.11 -17.02
C SER A 22 -3.12 -19.52 -17.61
N LYS A 23 -1.99 -20.04 -18.11
CA LYS A 23 -1.93 -21.38 -18.72
C LYS A 23 -2.12 -22.49 -17.68
N GLU A 24 -1.55 -22.30 -16.49
CA GLU A 24 -1.64 -23.25 -15.39
C GLU A 24 -3.07 -23.32 -14.84
N LEU A 25 -3.69 -22.18 -14.56
CA LEU A 25 -5.07 -22.10 -14.11
C LEU A 25 -6.03 -22.81 -15.09
N VAL A 26 -5.87 -22.57 -16.40
CA VAL A 26 -6.70 -23.23 -17.41
C VAL A 26 -6.48 -24.73 -17.41
N ASN A 27 -5.23 -25.20 -17.36
CA ASN A 27 -4.92 -26.62 -17.35
C ASN A 27 -5.47 -27.33 -16.11
N GLU A 28 -5.41 -26.70 -14.94
CA GLU A 28 -5.92 -27.25 -13.68
C GLU A 28 -7.44 -27.36 -13.72
N VAL A 29 -8.15 -26.30 -14.13
CA VAL A 29 -9.62 -26.33 -14.25
C VAL A 29 -10.10 -27.28 -15.36
N MET A 30 -9.29 -27.53 -16.40
CA MET A 30 -9.65 -28.53 -17.41
C MET A 30 -9.70 -29.96 -16.88
N LYS A 31 -9.15 -30.25 -15.68
CA LYS A 31 -9.21 -31.57 -15.04
C LYS A 31 -10.64 -32.01 -14.65
N ILE A 32 -11.58 -31.08 -14.54
CA ILE A 32 -13.02 -31.38 -14.31
C ILE A 32 -13.81 -31.63 -15.62
N ASP A 33 -13.13 -32.13 -16.66
CA ASP A 33 -13.68 -32.47 -17.99
C ASP A 33 -14.38 -31.31 -18.73
N VAL A 34 -13.77 -30.12 -18.70
CA VAL A 34 -14.27 -28.92 -19.37
C VAL A 34 -13.32 -28.45 -20.46
N SER A 35 -13.86 -27.92 -21.57
CA SER A 35 -13.04 -27.37 -22.65
C SER A 35 -12.32 -26.08 -22.23
N GLY A 36 -11.06 -25.90 -22.63
CA GLY A 36 -10.30 -24.68 -22.34
C GLY A 36 -10.98 -23.41 -22.86
N LYS A 37 -11.73 -23.48 -23.98
CA LYS A 37 -12.52 -22.34 -24.49
C LYS A 37 -13.60 -21.91 -23.50
N THR A 38 -14.27 -22.86 -22.86
CA THR A 38 -15.28 -22.59 -21.82
C THR A 38 -14.61 -21.99 -20.59
N VAL A 39 -13.48 -22.54 -20.13
CA VAL A 39 -12.72 -22.03 -18.99
C VAL A 39 -12.28 -20.58 -19.23
N HIS A 40 -11.70 -20.27 -20.40
CA HIS A 40 -11.31 -18.91 -20.76
C HIS A 40 -12.48 -17.93 -20.75
N ARG A 41 -13.64 -18.32 -21.26
CA ARG A 41 -14.86 -17.49 -21.21
C ARG A 41 -15.25 -17.21 -19.76
N VAL A 42 -15.31 -18.23 -18.91
CA VAL A 42 -15.69 -18.06 -17.50
C VAL A 42 -14.69 -17.17 -16.77
N ILE A 43 -13.38 -17.32 -17.02
CA ILE A 43 -12.34 -16.43 -16.49
C ILE A 43 -12.56 -14.98 -16.95
N LEU A 44 -12.91 -14.75 -18.22
CA LEU A 44 -13.24 -13.42 -18.74
C LEU A 44 -14.43 -12.83 -18.00
N ASP A 45 -15.52 -13.58 -17.86
CA ASP A 45 -16.74 -13.17 -17.15
C ASP A 45 -16.43 -12.84 -15.67
N MET A 46 -15.58 -13.63 -15.01
CA MET A 46 -15.14 -13.40 -13.63
C MET A 46 -14.24 -12.16 -13.50
N CYS A 47 -13.41 -11.86 -14.50
CA CYS A 47 -12.64 -10.61 -14.56
C CYS A 47 -13.56 -9.39 -14.73
N GLU A 48 -14.56 -9.48 -15.62
CA GLU A 48 -15.51 -8.39 -15.88
C GLU A 48 -16.36 -8.07 -14.66
N SER A 49 -16.78 -9.11 -13.93
CA SER A 49 -17.50 -8.99 -12.66
C SER A 49 -16.62 -8.67 -11.45
N LYS A 50 -15.31 -8.49 -11.65
CA LYS A 50 -14.31 -8.18 -10.62
C LYS A 50 -14.23 -9.20 -9.48
N VAL A 51 -14.60 -10.45 -9.75
CA VAL A 51 -14.43 -11.57 -8.81
C VAL A 51 -12.96 -12.03 -8.79
N ILE A 52 -12.27 -11.88 -9.91
CA ILE A 52 -10.82 -12.12 -10.04
C ILE A 52 -10.19 -10.99 -10.84
N ARG A 53 -8.89 -10.74 -10.68
CA ARG A 53 -8.14 -9.71 -11.44
C ARG A 53 -6.97 -10.29 -12.23
N ARG A 54 -6.56 -9.58 -13.27
CA ARG A 54 -5.37 -9.89 -14.08
C ARG A 54 -4.16 -9.14 -13.55
N ILE A 55 -3.09 -9.86 -13.24
CA ILE A 55 -1.77 -9.30 -12.94
C ILE A 55 -0.93 -9.41 -14.21
N TRP A 56 -0.59 -8.27 -14.79
CA TRP A 56 0.18 -8.18 -16.04
C TRP A 56 1.67 -8.03 -15.73
N HIS A 57 2.48 -9.03 -16.07
CA HIS A 57 3.95 -8.89 -16.07
C HIS A 57 4.48 -8.57 -17.48
N SER A 58 3.83 -9.13 -18.51
CA SER A 58 4.03 -8.79 -19.93
C SER A 58 2.83 -9.26 -20.75
N ARG A 59 2.80 -8.99 -22.07
CA ARG A 59 1.71 -9.45 -22.96
C ARG A 59 1.50 -10.98 -22.93
N ALA A 60 2.55 -11.75 -22.70
CA ALA A 60 2.50 -13.21 -22.67
C ALA A 60 2.48 -13.78 -21.23
N ASN A 61 2.64 -12.92 -20.22
CA ASN A 61 2.82 -13.36 -18.84
C ASN A 61 1.76 -12.72 -17.94
N ILE A 62 0.64 -13.42 -17.82
CA ILE A 62 -0.55 -13.01 -17.07
C ILE A 62 -0.76 -14.01 -15.94
N GLU A 63 -0.96 -13.48 -14.72
CA GLU A 63 -1.49 -14.22 -13.57
C GLU A 63 -2.91 -13.78 -13.27
N TYR A 64 -3.67 -14.66 -12.63
CA TYR A 64 -4.98 -14.37 -12.07
C TYR A 64 -4.93 -14.50 -10.57
N GLU A 65 -5.69 -13.66 -9.88
CA GLU A 65 -5.82 -13.65 -8.42
C GLU A 65 -7.28 -13.38 -8.05
N SER A 66 -7.75 -14.00 -6.97
CA SER A 66 -9.07 -13.73 -6.40
C SER A 66 -9.16 -12.30 -5.87
N VAL A 67 -10.29 -11.65 -6.09
CA VAL A 67 -10.58 -10.32 -5.54
C VAL A 67 -11.54 -10.51 -4.39
N ASP A 68 -11.09 -10.21 -3.19
CA ASP A 68 -11.96 -10.02 -2.04
C ASP A 68 -12.30 -8.52 -1.97
N PRO A 69 -13.58 -8.13 -2.10
CA PRO A 69 -13.99 -6.73 -2.18
C PRO A 69 -13.57 -5.89 -0.97
N ASP A 70 -13.64 -6.47 0.22
CA ASP A 70 -13.26 -5.77 1.46
C ASP A 70 -11.74 -5.59 1.49
N ARG A 71 -10.99 -6.60 1.05
CA ARG A 71 -9.52 -6.52 0.94
C ARG A 71 -9.06 -5.51 -0.10
N ASP A 72 -9.69 -5.48 -1.27
CA ASP A 72 -9.33 -4.54 -2.35
C ASP A 72 -9.63 -3.10 -1.93
N PHE A 73 -10.74 -2.87 -1.20
CA PHE A 73 -11.02 -1.57 -0.59
C PHE A 73 -9.92 -1.13 0.38
N HIS A 74 -9.51 -2.00 1.31
CA HIS A 74 -8.44 -1.67 2.27
C HIS A 74 -7.10 -1.40 1.59
N HIS A 75 -6.71 -2.21 0.60
CA HIS A 75 -5.49 -1.98 -0.18
C HIS A 75 -5.52 -0.65 -0.95
N GLN A 76 -6.64 -0.36 -1.61
CA GLN A 76 -6.81 0.91 -2.33
C GLN A 76 -6.76 2.11 -1.38
N MET A 77 -7.37 1.99 -0.20
CA MET A 77 -7.34 3.04 0.83
C MET A 77 -5.91 3.32 1.29
N ILE A 78 -5.14 2.28 1.66
CA ILE A 78 -3.74 2.42 2.11
C ILE A 78 -2.88 3.00 1.00
N SER A 79 -3.01 2.47 -0.23
CA SER A 79 -2.26 2.98 -1.38
C SER A 79 -2.56 4.45 -1.66
N HIS A 80 -3.83 4.85 -1.59
CA HIS A 80 -4.23 6.25 -1.77
C HIS A 80 -3.62 7.15 -0.69
N GLN A 81 -3.65 6.72 0.58
CA GLN A 81 -3.07 7.49 1.68
C GLN A 81 -1.56 7.66 1.53
N LEU A 82 -0.81 6.58 1.22
CA LEU A 82 0.63 6.65 0.99
C LEU A 82 0.99 7.56 -0.20
N ASN A 83 0.28 7.42 -1.32
CA ASN A 83 0.50 8.27 -2.50
C ASN A 83 0.19 9.75 -2.21
N ALA A 84 -0.83 10.04 -1.39
CA ALA A 84 -1.16 11.40 -0.99
C ALA A 84 -0.05 12.01 -0.12
N ILE A 85 0.50 11.25 0.84
CA ILE A 85 1.60 11.70 1.69
C ILE A 85 2.85 11.96 0.85
N ASP A 86 3.24 10.99 0.00
CA ASP A 86 4.42 11.10 -0.87
C ASP A 86 4.33 12.32 -1.79
N LYS A 87 3.20 12.51 -2.49
CA LYS A 87 2.98 13.66 -3.35
C LYS A 87 3.04 14.99 -2.59
N ARG A 88 2.44 15.04 -1.40
CA ARG A 88 2.46 16.24 -0.54
C ARG A 88 3.88 16.59 -0.11
N LEU A 89 4.65 15.61 0.34
CA LEU A 89 6.03 15.80 0.78
C LEU A 89 6.98 16.14 -0.37
N ASN A 90 6.84 15.50 -1.53
CA ASN A 90 7.64 15.83 -2.72
C ASN A 90 7.36 17.26 -3.21
N ASN A 91 6.09 17.67 -3.22
CA ASN A 91 5.73 19.06 -3.50
C ASN A 91 6.33 20.01 -2.47
N PHE A 92 6.28 19.65 -1.19
CA PHE A 92 6.86 20.44 -0.12
C PHE A 92 8.38 20.55 -0.25
N LEU A 93 9.10 19.46 -0.50
CA LEU A 93 10.56 19.46 -0.74
C LEU A 93 10.94 20.34 -1.93
N ASN A 94 10.22 20.22 -3.05
CA ASN A 94 10.46 21.05 -4.23
C ASN A 94 10.24 22.54 -3.94
N ASN A 95 9.24 22.87 -3.11
CA ASN A 95 8.99 24.26 -2.69
C ASN A 95 10.02 24.72 -1.67
N PHE A 96 10.43 23.86 -0.75
CA PHE A 96 11.41 24.17 0.29
C PHE A 96 12.78 24.46 -0.31
N ASN A 97 13.23 23.67 -1.28
CA ASN A 97 14.46 23.94 -2.03
C ASN A 97 14.43 25.30 -2.75
N LYS A 98 13.26 25.75 -3.22
CA LYS A 98 13.08 27.10 -3.80
C LYS A 98 13.06 28.19 -2.73
N MET A 99 12.50 27.92 -1.56
CA MET A 99 12.42 28.87 -0.44
C MET A 99 13.78 29.09 0.23
N ILE A 100 14.62 28.05 0.34
CA ILE A 100 15.99 28.19 0.87
C ILE A 100 16.83 29.16 0.03
N GLN A 101 16.55 29.28 -1.27
CA GLN A 101 17.21 30.26 -2.14
C GLN A 101 16.76 31.71 -1.89
N ASN A 102 15.76 31.94 -1.02
CA ASN A 102 15.16 33.25 -0.81
C ASN A 102 14.88 33.51 0.69
N ASP A 103 15.89 34.05 1.38
CA ASP A 103 16.03 34.15 2.84
C ASP A 103 14.82 34.77 3.58
N ASN A 104 14.12 35.71 2.95
CA ASN A 104 12.92 36.35 3.51
C ASN A 104 11.68 35.43 3.59
N GLN A 105 11.61 34.36 2.77
CA GLN A 105 10.50 33.39 2.80
C GLN A 105 10.70 32.30 3.85
N ILE A 106 11.94 32.11 4.33
CA ILE A 106 12.30 31.09 5.30
C ILE A 106 11.73 31.43 6.69
N LYS A 107 11.84 32.67 7.15
CA LYS A 107 11.33 33.06 8.49
C LYS A 107 9.81 33.00 8.61
N LEU A 108 9.08 33.41 7.57
CA LEU A 108 7.60 33.40 7.57
C LEU A 108 6.99 31.99 7.47
N SER A 109 7.78 30.98 7.13
CA SER A 109 7.29 29.61 6.91
C SER A 109 7.65 28.61 8.01
N TYR A 110 8.37 28.99 9.07
CA TYR A 110 8.82 28.07 10.12
C TYR A 110 7.70 27.17 10.66
N LEU A 111 6.59 27.78 11.11
CA LEU A 111 5.43 27.06 11.63
C LEU A 111 4.82 26.13 10.57
N ASN A 112 4.74 26.58 9.32
CA ASN A 112 4.22 25.75 8.22
C ASN A 112 5.12 24.54 7.94
N ARG A 113 6.45 24.70 8.02
CA ARG A 113 7.39 23.58 7.89
C ARG A 113 7.21 22.57 9.02
N LEU A 114 7.16 23.06 10.26
CA LEU A 114 6.96 22.24 11.45
C LEU A 114 5.63 21.46 11.37
N ILE A 115 4.52 22.13 11.09
CA ILE A 115 3.19 21.51 10.97
C ILE A 115 3.16 20.49 9.83
N THR A 116 3.78 20.78 8.69
CA THR A 116 3.80 19.88 7.53
C THR A 116 4.52 18.58 7.87
N ILE A 117 5.71 18.68 8.46
CA ILE A 117 6.51 17.51 8.85
C ILE A 117 5.82 16.74 9.98
N VAL A 118 5.29 17.41 11.00
CA VAL A 118 4.54 16.77 12.10
C VAL A 118 3.32 16.00 11.56
N SER A 119 2.53 16.62 10.68
CA SER A 119 1.33 15.99 10.12
C SER A 119 1.68 14.76 9.28
N ALA A 120 2.74 14.86 8.46
CA ALA A 120 3.20 13.73 7.65
C ALA A 120 3.67 12.55 8.51
N ILE A 121 4.42 12.80 9.58
CA ILE A 121 4.85 11.76 10.53
C ILE A 121 3.63 11.08 11.17
N LYS A 122 2.65 11.86 11.69
CA LYS A 122 1.46 11.29 12.33
C LYS A 122 0.64 10.41 11.38
N GLU A 123 0.43 10.88 10.15
CA GLU A 123 -0.28 10.11 9.14
C GLU A 123 0.47 8.83 8.77
N LEU A 124 1.80 8.89 8.63
CA LEU A 124 2.63 7.72 8.34
C LEU A 124 2.61 6.70 9.49
N GLN A 125 2.71 7.15 10.75
CA GLN A 125 2.60 6.30 11.94
C GLN A 125 1.23 5.59 12.03
N ASN A 126 0.15 6.28 11.64
CA ASN A 126 -1.18 5.67 11.56
C ASN A 126 -1.22 4.56 10.50
N ILE A 127 -0.64 4.79 9.31
CA ILE A 127 -0.56 3.78 8.25
C ILE A 127 0.29 2.58 8.68
N GLU A 128 1.44 2.81 9.32
CA GLU A 128 2.27 1.73 9.86
C GLU A 128 1.52 0.88 10.89
N SER A 129 0.70 1.51 11.74
CA SER A 129 -0.15 0.81 12.71
C SER A 129 -1.20 -0.06 12.02
N ILE A 130 -1.82 0.44 10.96
CA ILE A 130 -2.76 -0.32 10.11
C ILE A 130 -2.05 -1.51 9.45
N LEU A 131 -0.87 -1.29 8.87
CA LEU A 131 -0.07 -2.35 8.23
C LEU A 131 0.34 -3.44 9.22
N ARG A 132 0.68 -3.09 10.47
CA ARG A 132 0.95 -4.08 11.53
C ARG A 132 -0.26 -4.96 11.81
N ILE A 133 -1.46 -4.36 11.91
CA ILE A 133 -2.71 -5.12 12.10
C ILE A 133 -2.90 -6.10 10.95
N PHE A 134 -2.76 -5.65 9.69
CA PHE A 134 -2.86 -6.54 8.52
C PHE A 134 -1.84 -7.68 8.54
N THR A 135 -0.62 -7.41 8.99
CA THR A 135 0.44 -8.42 9.09
C THR A 135 0.13 -9.48 10.14
N ILE A 136 -0.49 -9.10 11.26
CA ILE A 136 -0.86 -10.01 12.35
C ILE A 136 -2.01 -10.93 11.95
N TYR A 137 -3.04 -10.38 11.29
CA TYR A 137 -4.26 -11.14 11.00
C TYR A 137 -4.20 -11.95 9.71
N GLN A 138 -3.27 -11.65 8.79
CA GLN A 138 -3.21 -12.26 7.45
C GLN A 138 -1.74 -12.56 7.02
N PRO A 139 -1.04 -13.46 7.73
CA PRO A 139 0.42 -13.63 7.62
C PRO A 139 0.92 -14.31 6.33
N ASP A 140 0.19 -15.27 5.74
CA ASP A 140 0.78 -16.19 4.73
C ASP A 140 0.50 -15.85 3.24
N GLU A 141 -0.55 -15.10 2.89
CA GLU A 141 -0.93 -14.94 1.47
C GLU A 141 -0.41 -13.65 0.80
N ARG A 142 0.27 -12.75 1.53
CA ARG A 142 0.36 -11.33 1.12
C ARG A 142 1.70 -10.64 1.31
N ALA A 143 2.78 -11.41 1.42
CA ALA A 143 4.13 -10.89 1.60
C ALA A 143 4.52 -9.86 0.52
N SER A 144 4.06 -10.02 -0.73
CA SER A 144 4.38 -9.12 -1.86
C SER A 144 3.81 -7.70 -1.69
N HIS A 145 2.50 -7.56 -1.41
CA HIS A 145 1.85 -6.25 -1.30
C HIS A 145 2.23 -5.54 0.00
N LEU A 146 2.35 -6.27 1.11
CA LEU A 146 2.84 -5.72 2.36
C LEU A 146 4.30 -5.25 2.24
N ALA A 147 5.15 -5.99 1.51
CA ALA A 147 6.50 -5.54 1.20
C ALA A 147 6.52 -4.27 0.34
N GLN A 148 5.59 -4.15 -0.63
CA GLN A 148 5.48 -2.93 -1.43
C GLN A 148 5.07 -1.72 -0.57
N PHE A 149 4.10 -1.87 0.33
CA PHE A 149 3.71 -0.80 1.26
C PHE A 149 4.84 -0.46 2.24
N ALA A 150 5.53 -1.46 2.80
CA ALA A 150 6.67 -1.26 3.67
C ALA A 150 7.78 -0.45 2.97
N LYS A 151 8.08 -0.77 1.70
CA LYS A 151 9.04 -0.01 0.88
C LYS A 151 8.58 1.43 0.62
N GLN A 152 7.29 1.65 0.39
CA GLN A 152 6.76 3.01 0.24
C GLN A 152 6.87 3.81 1.54
N VAL A 153 6.54 3.20 2.68
CA VAL A 153 6.71 3.80 4.01
C VAL A 153 8.18 4.18 4.25
N GLU A 154 9.12 3.29 3.95
CA GLU A 154 10.56 3.55 4.10
C GLU A 154 11.02 4.75 3.23
N ASN A 155 10.56 4.82 1.97
CA ASN A 155 10.87 5.95 1.09
C ASN A 155 10.32 7.28 1.64
N ILE A 156 9.09 7.27 2.19
CA ILE A 156 8.49 8.45 2.81
C ILE A 156 9.27 8.86 4.07
N TRP A 157 9.69 7.90 4.91
CA TRP A 157 10.55 8.18 6.06
C TRP A 157 11.87 8.83 5.65
N LYS A 158 12.50 8.33 4.59
CA LYS A 158 13.71 8.94 4.03
C LYS A 158 13.47 10.38 3.60
N LEU A 159 12.36 10.65 2.92
CA LEU A 159 11.98 12.00 2.50
C LEU A 159 11.75 12.94 3.70
N ILE A 160 11.08 12.45 4.75
CA ILE A 160 10.89 13.19 6.01
C ILE A 160 12.24 13.50 6.66
N HIS A 161 13.13 12.50 6.72
CA HIS A 161 14.46 12.66 7.30
C HIS A 161 15.29 13.72 6.55
N ASP A 162 15.30 13.66 5.21
CA ASP A 162 16.00 14.64 4.38
C ASP A 162 15.44 16.06 4.62
N LEU A 163 14.13 16.19 4.73
CA LEU A 163 13.47 17.47 5.05
C LEU A 163 13.85 18.01 6.44
N ILE A 164 14.04 17.15 7.44
CA ILE A 164 14.46 17.54 8.80
C ILE A 164 15.92 18.01 8.79
N ILE A 165 16.81 17.29 8.09
CA ILE A 165 18.24 17.65 7.99
C ILE A 165 18.43 19.00 7.31
N LEU A 166 17.61 19.29 6.29
CA LEU A 166 17.72 20.54 5.53
C LEU A 166 17.14 21.75 6.28
N GLN A 167 16.63 21.60 7.51
CA GLN A 167 16.08 22.74 8.26
C GLN A 167 17.17 23.71 8.71
N PRO A 168 17.01 25.02 8.47
CA PRO A 168 18.01 26.01 8.85
C PRO A 168 17.97 26.36 10.35
N ASP A 169 16.87 26.04 11.05
CA ASP A 169 16.67 26.45 12.45
C ASP A 169 17.17 25.37 13.42
N GLU A 170 18.14 25.72 14.27
CA GLU A 170 18.76 24.79 15.25
C GLU A 170 17.76 24.18 16.23
N ILE A 171 16.68 24.91 16.56
CA ILE A 171 15.64 24.45 17.49
C ILE A 171 14.60 23.54 16.83
N PHE A 172 14.59 23.44 15.49
CA PHE A 172 13.52 22.76 14.75
C PHE A 172 13.34 21.32 15.18
N LEU A 173 14.45 20.56 15.24
CA LEU A 173 14.42 19.16 15.64
C LEU A 173 13.88 18.99 17.06
N LYS A 174 14.26 19.88 17.99
CA LYS A 174 13.78 19.84 19.37
C LYS A 174 12.27 20.03 19.44
N GLU A 175 11.74 21.03 18.75
CA GLU A 175 10.31 21.31 18.71
C GLU A 175 9.52 20.22 17.97
N LEU A 176 10.07 19.69 16.90
CA LEU A 176 9.53 18.52 16.21
C LEU A 176 9.39 17.35 17.17
N LEU A 177 10.44 16.98 17.91
CA LEU A 177 10.41 15.87 18.86
C LEU A 177 9.39 16.10 19.99
N MET A 178 9.21 17.34 20.46
CA MET A 178 8.21 17.66 21.49
C MET A 178 6.78 17.32 21.05
N ASN A 179 6.48 17.34 19.75
CA ASN A 179 5.17 16.95 19.22
C ASN A 179 4.87 15.45 19.34
N PHE A 180 5.86 14.62 19.68
CA PHE A 180 5.76 13.16 19.77
C PHE A 180 6.12 12.60 21.16
N LYS A 181 6.61 13.42 22.10
CA LYS A 181 7.01 13.00 23.45
C LYS A 181 5.85 12.50 24.33
N HIS A 182 4.59 12.76 23.96
CA HIS A 182 3.41 12.31 24.72
C HIS A 182 2.80 11.00 24.19
N THR A 183 3.34 10.40 23.13
CA THR A 183 2.80 9.17 22.52
C THR A 183 3.37 7.88 23.14
N ALA A 184 4.20 8.01 24.19
CA ALA A 184 4.83 6.91 24.92
C ALA A 184 4.42 6.86 26.41
N ILE A 185 3.16 7.15 26.74
CA ILE A 185 2.61 6.81 28.06
C ILE A 185 1.66 5.62 27.91
N GLY A 186 2.30 4.49 27.67
CA GLY A 186 1.81 3.14 27.95
C GLY A 186 2.98 2.32 28.49
N GLU A 187 3.90 2.96 29.22
CA GLU A 187 4.88 2.24 30.01
C GLU A 187 4.15 1.65 31.21
N ALA A 188 4.30 0.34 31.32
CA ALA A 188 4.03 -0.43 32.51
C ALA A 188 4.60 0.28 33.75
N THR A 189 3.72 0.87 34.56
CA THR A 189 3.99 1.12 35.96
C THR A 189 3.00 0.30 36.78
N THR A 190 3.51 -0.82 37.28
CA THR A 190 3.44 -1.24 38.68
C THR A 190 2.05 -1.28 39.34
N ILE A 191 1.49 -2.48 39.48
CA ILE A 191 1.18 -3.12 40.78
C ILE A 191 1.47 -4.62 40.64
#